data_AF-A0AAR5NY85-F1
#
_entry.id   AF-A0AAR5NY85-F1
#
_cell.length_a   1.000
_cell.length_b   1.000
_cell.length_c   1.000
_cell.angle_alpha   90.00
_cell.angle_beta   90.00
_cell.angle_gamma   90.00
#
_symmetry.space_group_name_H-M   'P 1'
#
loop_
_entity.id
_entity.type
_entity.pdbx_description
1 polymer ?
#
loop_
_entity_poly.entity_id
_entity_poly.type
_entity_poly.pdbx_seq_one_letter_code
_entity_poly.pdbx_strand_id
1 'polypeptide(L)'
;MAATVRRGPLVLLKKYWNEQPELVGSGAMGILGLGLLIWGGFKYYEKDGNNRRYRGHYIVLRHDDPAVQKLKISCDVTSRS
;
A
#
# COMPACT_ATOMS: atom_id res chain seq x y z
N MET A 1 28.45 19.32 -39.40
CA MET A 1 27.65 20.15 -38.46
C MET A 1 27.41 19.34 -37.20
N ALA A 2 27.96 19.74 -36.06
CA ALA A 2 27.69 19.06 -34.78
C ALA A 2 26.39 19.61 -34.19
N ALA A 3 25.37 18.77 -34.06
CA ALA A 3 24.11 19.15 -33.46
C ALA A 3 24.31 19.41 -31.96
N THR A 4 23.97 20.61 -31.50
CA THR A 4 23.86 20.93 -30.08
C THR A 4 22.69 20.16 -29.48
N VAL A 5 22.95 18.98 -28.93
CA VAL A 5 21.96 18.21 -28.17
C VAL A 5 21.58 19.03 -26.95
N ARG A 6 20.36 19.58 -26.95
CA ARG A 6 19.80 20.31 -25.80
C ARG A 6 19.49 19.31 -24.68
N ARG A 7 20.41 19.18 -23.71
CA ARG A 7 20.33 18.25 -22.57
C ARG A 7 19.54 18.87 -21.42
N GLY A 8 18.21 18.91 -21.56
CA GLY A 8 17.30 19.27 -20.47
C GLY A 8 16.53 18.04 -19.98
N PRO A 9 16.25 17.88 -18.68
CA PRO A 9 15.52 16.71 -18.17
C PRO A 9 14.16 16.56 -18.83
N LEU A 10 13.44 17.67 -19.05
CA LEU A 10 12.16 17.68 -19.78
C LEU A 10 12.29 17.32 -21.27
N VAL A 11 13.40 17.71 -21.91
CA VAL A 11 13.66 17.39 -23.33
C VAL A 11 13.96 15.91 -23.49
N LEU A 12 14.72 15.34 -22.56
CA LEU A 12 15.01 13.91 -22.51
C LEU A 12 13.75 13.11 -22.23
N LEU A 13 12.93 13.51 -21.26
CA LEU A 13 11.67 12.82 -20.94
C LEU A 13 10.71 12.80 -22.13
N LYS A 14 10.57 13.93 -22.84
CA LYS A 14 9.75 14.01 -24.06
C LYS A 14 10.31 13.13 -25.19
N LYS A 15 11.64 13.01 -25.29
CA LYS A 15 12.30 12.10 -26.23
C LYS A 15 12.03 10.63 -25.88
N TYR A 16 12.22 10.22 -24.63
CA TYR A 16 11.94 8.86 -24.16
C TYR A 16 10.46 8.48 -24.28
N TRP A 17 9.55 9.43 -24.08
CA TRP A 17 8.11 9.22 -24.27
C TRP A 17 7.77 8.86 -25.72
N ASN A 18 8.48 9.44 -26.69
CA ASN A 18 8.27 9.19 -28.11
C ASN A 18 9.04 7.97 -28.62
N GLU A 19 10.23 7.69 -28.09
CA GLU A 19 11.09 6.59 -28.56
C GLU A 19 10.75 5.24 -27.91
N GLN A 20 10.40 5.21 -26.61
CA GLN A 20 10.15 3.98 -25.84
C GLN A 20 9.06 4.18 -24.79
N PRO A 21 7.78 4.31 -25.20
CA PRO A 21 6.67 4.59 -24.29
C PRO A 21 6.46 3.49 -23.24
N GLU A 22 6.76 2.23 -23.55
CA GLU A 22 6.61 1.11 -22.60
C GLU A 22 7.50 1.25 -21.36
N LEU A 23 8.74 1.72 -21.52
CA LEU A 23 9.68 1.86 -20.42
C LEU A 23 9.29 3.02 -19.50
N VAL A 24 8.84 4.13 -20.08
CA VAL A 24 8.35 5.28 -19.32
C VAL A 24 7.03 4.94 -18.60
N GLY A 25 6.12 4.22 -19.27
CA GLY A 25 4.85 3.78 -18.71
C GLY A 25 5.02 2.80 -17.55
N SER A 26 5.85 1.77 -17.72
CA SER A 26 6.15 0.78 -16.66
C SER A 26 6.87 1.41 -15.47
N GLY A 27 7.84 2.31 -15.71
CA GLY A 27 8.51 3.06 -14.64
C GLY A 27 7.56 3.96 -13.86
N ALA A 28 6.71 4.72 -14.56
CA ALA A 28 5.69 5.55 -13.93
C ALA A 28 4.71 4.69 -13.10
N MET A 29 4.27 3.56 -13.63
CA MET A 29 3.36 2.66 -12.94
C MET A 29 4.00 1.99 -11.72
N GLY A 30 5.30 1.64 -11.80
CA GLY A 30 6.06 1.14 -10.65
C GLY A 30 6.15 2.16 -9.52
N ILE A 31 6.41 3.43 -9.86
CA ILE A 31 6.44 4.53 -8.88
C ILE A 31 5.06 4.73 -8.24
N LEU A 32 4.00 4.71 -9.04
CA LEU A 32 2.62 4.81 -8.54
C LEU A 32 2.27 3.63 -7.62
N GLY A 33 2.66 2.42 -7.99
CA GLY A 33 2.45 1.22 -7.17
C GLY A 33 3.16 1.32 -5.82
N LEU A 34 4.41 1.79 -5.79
CA LEU A 34 5.14 2.05 -4.55
C LEU A 34 4.46 3.12 -3.69
N GLY A 35 3.98 4.20 -4.32
CA GLY A 35 3.24 5.25 -3.62
C GLY A 35 1.97 4.72 -2.95
N LEU A 36 1.20 3.89 -3.65
CA LEU A 36 -0.01 3.26 -3.13
C LEU A 36 0.30 2.27 -2.00
N LEU A 37 1.39 1.52 -2.10
CA LEU A 37 1.80 0.56 -1.06
C LEU A 37 2.14 1.29 0.24
N ILE A 38 2.95 2.35 0.15
CA ILE A 38 3.32 3.19 1.30
C ILE A 38 2.06 3.82 1.91
N TRP A 39 1.23 4.45 1.10
CA TRP A 39 0.01 5.13 1.56
C TRP A 39 -0.98 4.16 2.21
N GLY A 40 -1.21 3.00 1.60
CA GLY A 40 -2.05 1.94 2.15
C GLY A 40 -1.51 1.41 3.48
N GLY A 41 -0.19 1.24 3.58
CA GLY A 41 0.47 0.88 4.84
C GLY A 41 0.26 1.93 5.93
N PHE A 42 0.47 3.21 5.63
CA PHE A 42 0.22 4.31 6.57
C PHE A 42 -1.22 4.32 7.06
N LYS A 43 -2.19 4.23 6.14
CA LYS A 43 -3.62 4.19 6.48
C LYS A 43 -3.99 2.97 7.32
N TYR A 44 -3.37 1.82 7.06
CA TYR A 44 -3.55 0.61 7.85
C TYR A 44 -3.07 0.79 9.30
N TYR A 45 -1.89 1.37 9.50
CA TYR A 45 -1.39 1.62 10.86
C TYR A 45 -2.22 2.68 11.60
N GLU A 46 -2.71 3.71 10.91
CA GLU A 46 -3.55 4.76 11.49
C GLU A 46 -4.90 4.23 12.02
N LYS A 47 -5.52 3.28 11.29
CA LYS A 47 -6.87 2.79 11.62
C LYS A 47 -6.90 1.43 12.33
N ASP A 48 -6.08 0.48 11.90
CA ASP A 48 -6.18 -0.94 12.23
C ASP A 48 -4.88 -1.52 12.83
N GLY A 49 -3.91 -0.67 13.21
CA GLY A 49 -2.61 -1.10 13.75
C GLY A 49 -2.70 -2.05 14.95
N ASN A 50 -3.76 -1.94 15.77
CA ASN A 50 -3.99 -2.81 16.92
C ASN A 50 -4.49 -4.21 16.53
N ASN A 51 -5.10 -4.39 15.36
CA ASN A 51 -5.68 -5.67 14.90
C ASN A 51 -4.59 -6.73 14.59
N ARG A 52 -3.35 -6.30 14.32
CA ARG A 52 -2.20 -7.19 14.05
C ARG A 52 -1.87 -8.10 15.23
N ARG A 53 -1.96 -7.58 16.45
CA ARG A 53 -1.57 -8.30 17.67
C ARG A 53 -2.53 -9.45 18.01
N TYR A 54 -3.76 -9.33 17.56
CA TYR A 54 -4.85 -10.23 17.93
C TYR A 54 -5.13 -11.33 16.89
N ARG A 55 -4.48 -11.29 15.71
CA ARG A 55 -4.61 -12.32 14.66
C ARG A 55 -3.46 -13.34 14.62
N GLY A 56 -2.37 -13.10 15.36
CA GLY A 56 -1.17 -13.95 15.32
C GLY A 56 -1.15 -15.08 16.35
N HIS A 57 -1.98 -15.01 17.40
CA HIS A 57 -1.99 -15.98 18.50
C HIS A 57 -3.42 -16.26 18.95
N TYR A 58 -3.65 -17.46 19.48
CA TYR A 58 -4.88 -17.78 20.18
C TYR A 58 -4.95 -16.95 21.46
N ILE A 59 -5.99 -16.13 21.57
CA ILE A 59 -6.24 -15.22 22.68
C ILE A 59 -7.65 -15.47 23.19
N VAL A 60 -7.78 -15.57 24.51
CA VAL A 60 -9.09 -15.63 25.17
C VAL A 60 -9.48 -14.21 25.50
N LEU A 61 -10.47 -13.69 24.78
CA LEU A 61 -11.05 -12.37 25.03
C LEU A 61 -12.38 -12.54 25.75
N ARG A 62 -12.65 -11.67 26.73
CA ARG A 62 -13.94 -11.63 27.40
C ARG A 62 -14.94 -10.92 26.49
N HIS A 63 -16.18 -11.39 26.47
CA HIS A 63 -17.21 -10.88 25.56
C HIS A 63 -17.41 -9.35 25.66
N ASP A 64 -17.26 -8.79 26.87
CA ASP A 64 -17.55 -7.38 27.13
C ASP A 64 -16.34 -6.45 26.94
N ASP A 65 -15.17 -6.98 26.55
CA ASP A 65 -14.00 -6.15 26.34
C ASP A 65 -14.21 -5.21 25.14
N PRO A 66 -13.98 -3.90 25.27
CA PRO A 66 -14.14 -2.95 24.17
C PRO A 66 -13.19 -3.24 22.99
N ALA A 67 -12.13 -4.03 23.22
CA ALA A 67 -11.24 -4.54 22.19
C ALA A 67 -11.94 -5.53 21.23
N VAL A 68 -12.92 -6.31 21.70
CA VAL A 68 -13.68 -7.28 20.89
C VAL A 68 -14.46 -6.57 19.79
N GLN A 69 -15.01 -5.39 20.04
CA GLN A 69 -15.79 -4.63 19.05
C GLN A 69 -14.96 -4.18 17.84
N LYS A 70 -13.65 -3.94 18.04
CA LYS A 70 -12.72 -3.56 16.97
C LYS A 70 -12.19 -4.79 16.22
N LEU A 71 -12.22 -5.93 16.88
CA LEU A 71 -11.88 -7.20 16.31
C LEU A 71 -13.05 -7.69 15.48
N LYS A 72 -12.99 -7.42 14.18
CA LYS A 72 -13.89 -7.99 13.16
C LYS A 72 -13.63 -9.50 12.99
N ILE A 73 -13.60 -10.23 14.10
CA ILE A 73 -13.40 -11.66 14.14
C ILE A 73 -14.80 -12.26 13.99
N SER A 74 -14.96 -13.04 12.94
CA SER A 74 -16.04 -14.02 12.76
C SER A 74 -15.93 -15.11 13.82
N CYS A 75 -15.81 -14.74 15.09
CA CYS A 75 -15.87 -15.67 16.19
C CYS A 75 -17.32 -16.06 16.33
N ASP A 76 -17.66 -17.19 15.73
CA ASP A 76 -18.80 -17.99 16.14
C ASP A 76 -18.71 -18.13 17.66
N VAL A 77 -19.61 -17.44 18.35
CA VAL A 77 -19.71 -17.50 19.80
C VAL A 77 -20.16 -18.93 20.09
N THR A 78 -19.20 -19.81 20.36
CA THR A 78 -19.49 -21.12 20.93
C THR A 78 -19.84 -20.88 22.39
N SER A 79 -21.03 -20.31 22.59
CA SER A 79 -21.73 -20.28 23.86
C SER A 79 -22.06 -21.74 24.18
N ARG A 80 -21.19 -22.40 24.93
CA ARG A 80 -21.59 -23.58 25.69
C ARG A 80 -22.06 -23.08 27.05
N SER A 81 -23.37 -23.17 27.20
CA SER A 81 -24.15 -23.19 28.44
C SER A 81 -23.45 -23.91 29.58
#